data_AF-A0A497AY44-F1
#
_entry.id   AF-A0A497AY44-F1
#
_cell.length_a   1.000
_cell.length_b   1.000
_cell.length_c   1.000
_cell.angle_alpha   90.00
_cell.angle_beta   90.00
_cell.angle_gamma   90.00
#
_symmetry.space_group_name_H-M   'P 1'
#
loop_
_entity.id
_entity.type
_entity.pdbx_description
1 polymer ?
#
loop_
_entity_poly.entity_id
_entity_poly.type
_entity_poly.pdbx_seq_one_letter_code
_entity_poly.pdbx_strand_id
1 'polypeptide(L)'
;MKKERIDVFLAKRGLLDYYIKARKYLYLPPPDQILCFIDPKLEGSSVRGYTYYHYKMDRTPQEIWYIGFQNDPPEITTLLHELIHVAGGCEITAHNYVGILRYAIENDLPPFPLLMLPDLKLEEIEKALAKLGINSIDEYYDIKGIIPPTHELQNTQNGLKIARKEGVDERMLVEVFLIELSSALDYPEYNPLETKIIEALAETLKKKFQKTS
;
A
#
# COMPACT_ATOMS: atom_id res chain seq x y z
N MET A 1 30.32 6.81 6.48
CA MET A 1 29.06 6.91 5.71
C MET A 1 28.38 8.23 6.01
N LYS A 2 28.09 9.03 4.99
CA LYS A 2 27.47 10.35 5.18
C LYS A 2 25.95 10.19 5.27
N LYS A 3 25.36 10.71 6.34
CA LYS A 3 23.90 10.78 6.55
C LYS A 3 23.42 12.18 6.19
N GLU A 4 22.29 12.27 5.51
CA GLU A 4 21.70 13.54 5.04
C GLU A 4 20.22 13.59 5.41
N ARG A 5 19.68 14.77 5.67
CA ARG A 5 18.23 14.96 5.87
C ARG A 5 17.47 14.48 4.63
N ILE A 6 16.33 13.81 4.80
CA ILE A 6 15.61 13.15 3.69
C ILE A 6 15.30 14.08 2.52
N ASP A 7 14.86 15.30 2.78
CA ASP A 7 14.55 16.29 1.74
C ASP A 7 15.79 16.69 0.92
N VAL A 8 16.94 16.89 1.57
CA VAL A 8 18.22 17.19 0.93
C VAL A 8 18.72 15.98 0.15
N PHE A 9 18.62 14.79 0.74
CA PHE A 9 19.03 13.53 0.14
C PHE A 9 18.25 13.24 -1.14
N LEU A 10 16.92 13.39 -1.11
CA LEU A 10 16.04 13.11 -2.23
C LEU A 10 16.05 14.21 -3.29
N ALA A 11 16.21 15.48 -2.91
CA ALA A 11 16.35 16.59 -3.86
C ALA A 11 17.53 16.38 -4.82
N LYS A 12 18.68 15.92 -4.29
CA LYS A 12 19.88 15.62 -5.10
C LYS A 12 19.68 14.49 -6.10
N ARG A 13 18.67 13.66 -5.90
CA ARG A 13 18.38 12.44 -6.67
C ARG A 13 17.13 12.56 -7.54
N GLY A 14 16.48 13.72 -7.54
CA GLY A 14 15.24 13.93 -8.28
C GLY A 14 14.03 13.17 -7.71
N LEU A 15 14.08 12.76 -6.45
CA LEU A 15 13.03 11.94 -5.79
C LEU A 15 12.20 12.73 -4.76
N LEU A 16 12.48 14.02 -4.57
CA LEU A 16 11.81 14.86 -3.56
C LEU A 16 10.29 14.92 -3.77
N ASP A 17 9.83 14.94 -5.02
CA ASP A 17 8.40 15.05 -5.35
C ASP A 17 7.60 13.83 -4.86
N TYR A 18 8.17 12.62 -4.98
CA TYR A 18 7.57 11.40 -4.44
C TYR A 18 7.42 11.46 -2.91
N TYR A 19 8.42 11.97 -2.20
CA TYR A 19 8.34 12.15 -0.74
C TYR A 19 7.27 13.17 -0.35
N ILE A 20 7.21 14.32 -1.01
CA ILE A 20 6.21 15.35 -0.74
C ILE A 20 4.79 14.80 -0.98
N LYS A 21 4.58 14.07 -2.07
CA LYS A 21 3.29 13.45 -2.37
C LYS A 21 2.94 12.32 -1.40
N ALA A 22 3.91 11.48 -1.00
CA ALA A 22 3.68 10.41 -0.01
C ALA A 22 3.19 10.95 1.34
N ARG A 23 3.65 12.13 1.77
CA ARG A 23 3.16 12.80 3.00
C ARG A 23 1.65 13.12 2.98
N LYS A 24 1.00 13.14 1.81
CA LYS A 24 -0.47 13.29 1.71
C LYS A 24 -1.20 12.03 2.21
N TYR A 25 -0.58 10.86 2.09
CA TYR A 25 -1.19 9.56 2.41
C TYR A 25 -0.64 8.91 3.68
N LEU A 26 0.52 9.37 4.14
CA LEU A 26 1.25 8.85 5.28
C LEU A 26 1.49 9.95 6.32
N TYR A 27 1.25 9.64 7.59
CA TYR A 27 1.64 10.50 8.71
C TYR A 27 3.13 10.35 8.99
N LEU A 28 3.95 11.10 8.26
CA LEU A 28 5.41 11.07 8.38
C LEU A 28 5.93 12.12 9.38
N PRO A 29 6.97 11.81 10.19
CA PRO A 29 7.68 12.79 10.99
C PRO A 29 8.20 13.98 10.16
N PRO A 30 8.48 15.14 10.78
CA PRO A 30 9.21 16.24 10.17
C PRO A 30 10.47 15.78 9.40
N PRO A 31 10.82 16.40 8.26
CA PRO A 31 11.96 15.97 7.45
C PRO A 31 13.31 15.93 8.19
N ASP A 32 13.52 16.82 9.17
CA ASP A 32 14.72 16.88 10.02
C ASP A 32 14.86 15.72 11.00
N GLN A 33 13.77 14.98 11.23
CA GLN A 33 13.78 13.73 11.99
C GLN A 33 14.00 12.49 11.12
N ILE A 34 14.26 12.62 9.82
CA ILE A 34 14.52 11.48 8.93
C ILE A 34 15.85 11.68 8.21
N LEU A 35 16.80 10.78 8.48
CA LEU A 35 18.14 10.80 7.92
C LEU A 35 18.34 9.64 6.94
N CYS A 36 18.72 9.95 5.71
CA CYS A 36 18.98 9.00 4.64
C CYS A 36 20.48 8.82 4.36
N PHE A 37 20.86 7.64 3.87
CA PHE A 37 22.23 7.37 3.42
C PHE A 37 22.29 6.25 2.37
N ILE A 38 23.42 6.18 1.65
CA ILE A 38 23.74 5.09 0.73
C ILE A 38 24.77 4.15 1.37
N ASP A 39 24.49 2.85 1.34
CA ASP A 39 25.42 1.80 1.73
C ASP A 39 25.30 0.59 0.78
N PRO A 40 26.25 0.43 -0.16
CA PRO A 40 26.23 -0.68 -1.11
C PRO A 40 26.40 -2.06 -0.44
N LYS A 41 26.88 -2.11 0.80
CA LYS A 41 27.15 -3.35 1.53
C LYS A 41 26.01 -3.80 2.41
N LEU A 42 24.87 -3.11 2.38
CA LEU A 42 23.73 -3.56 3.17
C LEU A 42 23.32 -4.95 2.72
N GLU A 43 23.18 -5.86 3.67
CA GLU A 43 22.66 -7.20 3.43
C GLU A 43 21.14 -7.16 3.66
N GLY A 44 20.38 -7.45 2.61
CA GLY A 44 18.91 -7.44 2.64
C GLY A 44 18.39 -8.87 2.72
N SER A 45 17.27 -9.09 3.41
CA SER A 45 16.52 -10.34 3.31
C SER A 45 15.55 -10.25 2.13
N SER A 46 15.78 -11.04 1.09
CA SER A 46 14.95 -11.05 -0.11
C SER A 46 13.67 -11.87 0.10
N VAL A 47 12.51 -11.28 -0.18
CA VAL A 47 11.31 -12.03 -0.56
C VAL A 47 11.03 -11.65 -2.02
N ARG A 48 11.17 -12.63 -2.94
CA ARG A 48 10.90 -12.49 -4.40
C ARG A 48 11.88 -11.66 -5.26
N GLY A 49 13.18 -11.69 -4.99
CA GLY A 49 14.19 -11.18 -5.95
C GLY A 49 14.29 -9.66 -6.08
N TYR A 50 13.59 -8.92 -5.24
CA TYR A 50 13.81 -7.49 -5.00
C TYR A 50 14.45 -7.33 -3.62
N THR A 51 15.55 -6.60 -3.57
CA THR A 51 16.33 -6.40 -2.34
C THR A 51 15.69 -5.30 -1.51
N TYR A 52 14.96 -5.67 -0.45
CA TYR A 52 14.37 -4.70 0.48
C TYR A 52 15.09 -4.73 1.84
N TYR A 53 15.29 -3.53 2.39
CA TYR A 53 16.21 -3.26 3.49
C TYR A 53 15.46 -2.92 4.75
N HIS A 54 15.28 -3.91 5.63
CA HIS A 54 15.05 -3.59 7.02
C HIS A 54 16.26 -2.89 7.63
N TYR A 55 16.02 -1.73 8.24
CA TYR A 55 16.95 -1.13 9.18
C TYR A 55 16.44 -1.19 10.61
N LYS A 56 17.42 -1.19 11.52
CA LYS A 56 17.25 -0.96 12.94
C LYS A 56 16.54 0.38 13.17
N MET A 57 15.26 0.33 13.55
CA MET A 57 14.61 1.45 14.22
C MET A 57 15.27 1.67 15.58
N ASP A 58 16.42 2.36 15.62
CA ASP A 58 16.88 2.96 16.86
C ASP A 58 16.16 4.31 16.99
N ARG A 59 15.05 4.33 17.73
CA ARG A 59 14.59 5.59 18.32
C ARG A 59 15.70 6.05 19.25
N THR A 60 16.41 7.11 18.86
CA THR A 60 17.13 7.88 19.86
C THR A 60 16.09 8.46 20.84
N PRO A 61 16.47 8.88 22.05
CA PRO A 61 15.57 9.64 22.93
C PRO A 61 14.95 10.89 22.26
N GLN A 62 15.43 11.28 21.07
CA GLN A 62 14.97 12.40 20.26
C GLN A 62 14.19 12.01 18.98
N GLU A 63 13.77 10.74 18.82
CA GLU A 63 12.88 10.27 17.74
C GLU A 63 13.40 10.45 16.29
N ILE A 64 14.72 10.32 16.05
CA ILE A 64 15.30 10.38 14.70
C ILE A 64 15.22 9.02 14.00
N TRP A 65 14.66 9.01 12.79
CA TRP A 65 14.58 7.88 11.86
C TRP A 65 15.79 7.82 10.92
N TYR A 66 16.24 6.60 10.63
CA TYR A 66 17.31 6.34 9.66
C TYR A 66 16.80 5.42 8.56
N ILE A 67 16.94 5.85 7.30
CA ILE A 67 16.62 5.04 6.12
C ILE A 67 17.89 4.89 5.30
N GLY A 68 18.31 3.67 4.99
CA GLY A 68 19.45 3.48 4.10
C GLY A 68 19.07 2.73 2.83
N PHE A 69 19.83 2.97 1.78
CA PHE A 69 19.58 2.37 0.47
C PHE A 69 20.88 1.80 -0.10
N GLN A 70 20.78 0.69 -0.82
CA GLN A 70 21.91 0.15 -1.57
C GLN A 70 22.24 0.96 -2.81
N ASN A 71 21.20 1.36 -3.54
CA ASN A 71 21.32 1.97 -4.86
C ASN A 71 21.29 3.50 -4.76
N ASP A 72 22.06 4.15 -5.64
CA ASP A 72 22.05 5.60 -5.83
C ASP A 72 21.75 5.94 -7.31
N PRO A 73 20.54 6.45 -7.65
CA PRO A 73 19.43 6.75 -6.75
C PRO A 73 18.71 5.49 -6.24
N PRO A 74 18.01 5.56 -5.09
CA PRO A 74 17.11 4.50 -4.64
C PRO A 74 15.98 4.24 -5.63
N GLU A 75 15.52 2.99 -5.69
CA GLU A 75 14.29 2.65 -6.39
C GLU A 75 13.08 3.29 -5.71
N ILE A 76 12.12 3.80 -6.50
CA ILE A 76 10.92 4.48 -5.98
C ILE A 76 10.11 3.54 -5.09
N THR A 77 9.92 2.28 -5.50
CA THR A 77 9.19 1.29 -4.71
C THR A 77 9.85 1.07 -3.35
N THR A 78 11.17 0.94 -3.30
CA THR A 78 11.92 0.82 -2.04
C THR A 78 11.75 2.08 -1.19
N LEU A 79 11.89 3.28 -1.76
CA LEU A 79 11.66 4.53 -1.03
C LEU A 79 10.26 4.55 -0.39
N LEU A 80 9.22 4.26 -1.17
CA LEU A 80 7.84 4.30 -0.69
C LEU A 80 7.56 3.22 0.38
N HIS A 81 8.13 2.04 0.22
CA HIS A 81 8.07 0.96 1.21
C HIS A 81 8.65 1.42 2.57
N GLU A 82 9.85 2.02 2.57
CA GLU A 82 10.47 2.55 3.79
C GLU A 82 9.66 3.68 4.43
N LEU A 83 9.01 4.53 3.62
CA LEU A 83 8.14 5.57 4.16
C LEU A 83 6.90 4.98 4.86
N ILE A 84 6.37 3.84 4.41
CA ILE A 84 5.28 3.14 5.10
C ILE A 84 5.73 2.68 6.49
N HIS A 85 6.96 2.19 6.64
CA HIS A 85 7.53 1.86 7.94
C HIS A 85 7.68 3.06 8.86
N VAL A 86 8.20 4.17 8.33
CA VAL A 86 8.35 5.41 9.08
C VAL A 86 6.98 5.93 9.58
N ALA A 87 5.92 5.69 8.81
CA ALA A 87 4.55 6.00 9.20
C ALA A 87 3.95 5.04 10.24
N GLY A 88 4.65 3.97 10.61
CA GLY A 88 4.22 2.97 11.60
C GLY A 88 3.74 1.64 11.03
N GLY A 89 3.86 1.40 9.73
CA GLY A 89 3.56 0.11 9.12
C GLY A 89 4.60 -0.97 9.47
N CYS A 90 4.15 -2.23 9.63
CA CYS A 90 5.05 -3.38 9.69
C CYS A 90 5.43 -3.85 8.28
N GLU A 91 6.33 -4.83 8.17
CA GLU A 91 6.81 -5.35 6.87
C GLU A 91 5.69 -5.82 5.95
N ILE A 92 4.74 -6.56 6.53
CA ILE A 92 3.59 -7.08 5.79
C ILE A 92 2.78 -5.91 5.23
N THR A 93 2.51 -4.88 6.04
CA THR A 93 1.81 -3.66 5.61
C THR A 93 2.56 -2.90 4.53
N ALA A 94 3.88 -2.76 4.66
CA ALA A 94 4.72 -2.06 3.71
C ALA A 94 4.74 -2.78 2.35
N HIS A 95 4.87 -4.10 2.31
CA HIS A 95 4.75 -4.88 1.08
C HIS A 95 3.35 -4.81 0.48
N ASN A 96 2.32 -4.88 1.31
CA ASN A 96 0.94 -4.98 0.83
C ASN A 96 0.38 -3.66 0.31
N TYR A 97 0.92 -2.49 0.71
CA TYR A 97 0.33 -1.19 0.36
C TYR A 97 1.26 -0.25 -0.41
N VAL A 98 2.51 -0.65 -0.69
CA VAL A 98 3.43 0.15 -1.51
C VAL A 98 2.88 0.39 -2.92
N GLY A 99 2.24 -0.62 -3.53
CA GLY A 99 1.62 -0.51 -4.85
C GLY A 99 0.49 0.53 -4.86
N ILE A 100 -0.42 0.46 -3.87
CA ILE A 100 -1.51 1.44 -3.71
C ILE A 100 -0.96 2.85 -3.49
N LEU A 101 0.05 3.03 -2.64
CA LEU A 101 0.67 4.33 -2.38
C LEU A 101 1.29 4.91 -3.65
N ARG A 102 2.07 4.10 -4.37
CA ARG A 102 2.69 4.51 -5.63
C ARG A 102 1.63 4.93 -6.65
N TYR A 103 0.60 4.10 -6.83
CA TYR A 103 -0.50 4.38 -7.74
C TYR A 103 -1.21 5.70 -7.39
N ALA A 104 -1.49 5.92 -6.10
CA ALA A 104 -2.13 7.14 -5.63
C ALA A 104 -1.30 8.40 -5.95
N ILE A 105 0.03 8.33 -5.77
CA ILE A 105 0.98 9.40 -6.08
C ILE A 105 1.06 9.67 -7.59
N GLU A 106 1.16 8.62 -8.40
CA GLU A 106 1.35 8.72 -9.85
C GLU A 106 0.09 9.22 -10.57
N ASN A 107 -1.09 9.01 -9.99
CA ASN A 107 -2.38 9.45 -10.53
C ASN A 107 -3.00 10.65 -9.76
N ASP A 108 -2.25 11.27 -8.84
CA ASP A 108 -2.67 12.40 -7.99
C ASP A 108 -4.05 12.21 -7.34
N LEU A 109 -4.27 11.01 -6.78
CA LEU A 109 -5.53 10.69 -6.10
C LEU A 109 -5.75 11.59 -4.88
N PRO A 110 -6.99 11.87 -4.47
CA PRO A 110 -7.27 12.61 -3.25
C PRO A 110 -6.57 11.99 -2.02
N PRO A 111 -6.03 12.79 -1.08
CA PRO A 111 -5.38 12.28 0.12
C PRO A 111 -6.28 11.38 0.97
N PHE A 112 -5.75 10.24 1.42
CA PHE A 112 -6.37 9.35 2.40
C PHE A 112 -5.28 8.68 3.25
N PRO A 113 -5.53 8.38 4.54
CA PRO A 113 -4.55 7.73 5.40
C PRO A 113 -4.41 6.25 5.02
N LEU A 114 -3.35 5.92 4.29
CA LEU A 114 -3.10 4.59 3.72
C LEU A 114 -3.16 3.48 4.79
N LEU A 115 -2.59 3.73 5.97
CA LEU A 115 -2.52 2.76 7.06
C LEU A 115 -3.87 2.44 7.71
N MET A 116 -4.94 3.16 7.37
CA MET A 116 -6.30 2.88 7.83
C MET A 116 -7.12 2.07 6.81
N LEU A 117 -6.53 1.68 5.68
CA LEU A 117 -7.17 0.78 4.73
C LEU A 117 -7.65 -0.55 5.37
N PRO A 118 -6.87 -1.22 6.25
CA PRO A 118 -7.34 -2.42 6.94
C PRO A 118 -8.58 -2.19 7.84
N ASP A 119 -8.82 -0.94 8.27
CA ASP A 119 -9.95 -0.58 9.14
C ASP A 119 -11.25 -0.30 8.36
N LEU A 120 -11.22 -0.48 7.04
CA LEU A 120 -12.44 -0.47 6.24
C LEU A 120 -13.30 -1.68 6.60
N LYS A 121 -14.59 -1.41 6.84
CA LYS A 121 -15.58 -2.48 6.90
C LYS A 121 -15.82 -3.02 5.50
N LEU A 122 -16.17 -4.29 5.41
CA LEU A 122 -16.54 -4.93 4.15
C LEU A 122 -17.64 -4.15 3.43
N GLU A 123 -18.65 -3.69 4.16
CA GLU A 123 -19.72 -2.82 3.65
C GLU A 123 -19.18 -1.59 2.89
N GLU A 124 -18.11 -0.97 3.40
CA GLU A 124 -17.53 0.24 2.80
C GLU A 124 -16.84 -0.08 1.47
N ILE A 125 -16.21 -1.25 1.39
CA ILE A 125 -15.60 -1.78 0.16
C ILE A 125 -16.67 -2.16 -0.85
N GLU A 126 -17.70 -2.89 -0.44
CA GLU A 126 -18.80 -3.29 -1.32
C GLU A 126 -19.56 -2.06 -1.86
N LYS A 127 -19.71 -1.00 -1.06
CA LYS A 127 -20.23 0.29 -1.53
C LYS A 127 -19.33 0.97 -2.56
N ALA A 128 -18.01 0.81 -2.47
CA ALA A 128 -17.09 1.34 -3.49
C ALA A 128 -17.19 0.53 -4.78
N LEU A 129 -17.22 -0.80 -4.69
CA LEU A 129 -17.42 -1.73 -5.80
C LEU A 129 -18.76 -1.48 -6.53
N ALA A 130 -19.83 -1.20 -5.79
CA ALA A 130 -21.16 -0.98 -6.35
C ALA A 130 -21.22 0.24 -7.28
N LYS A 131 -20.36 1.25 -7.06
CA LYS A 131 -20.22 2.41 -7.99
C LYS A 131 -19.71 1.99 -9.37
N LEU A 132 -19.09 0.82 -9.46
CA LEU A 132 -18.55 0.22 -10.68
C LEU A 132 -19.44 -0.90 -11.24
N GLY A 133 -20.62 -1.11 -10.65
CA GLY A 133 -21.54 -2.18 -11.05
C GLY A 133 -21.20 -3.56 -10.48
N ILE A 134 -20.33 -3.64 -9.47
CA ILE A 134 -19.92 -4.88 -8.80
C ILE A 134 -20.55 -4.90 -7.40
N ASN A 135 -21.40 -5.86 -7.08
CA ASN A 135 -22.20 -5.83 -5.86
C ASN A 135 -21.48 -6.38 -4.63
N SER A 136 -20.44 -7.20 -4.81
CA SER A 136 -19.67 -7.77 -3.71
C SER A 136 -18.22 -8.08 -4.09
N ILE A 137 -17.39 -8.32 -3.07
CA ILE A 137 -16.02 -8.84 -3.28
C ILE A 137 -16.05 -10.21 -4.01
N ASP A 138 -17.08 -11.01 -3.77
CA ASP A 138 -17.21 -12.34 -4.37
C ASP A 138 -17.49 -12.21 -5.88
N GLU A 139 -18.37 -11.27 -6.26
CA GLU A 139 -18.62 -10.93 -7.66
C GLU A 139 -17.37 -10.33 -8.34
N TYR A 140 -16.59 -9.53 -7.62
CA TYR A 140 -15.29 -9.05 -8.11
C TYR A 140 -14.37 -10.23 -8.46
N TYR A 141 -14.23 -11.22 -7.58
CA TYR A 141 -13.39 -12.39 -7.84
C TYR A 141 -13.94 -13.26 -8.97
N ASP A 142 -15.26 -13.42 -9.08
CA ASP A 142 -15.92 -14.07 -10.23
C ASP A 142 -15.53 -13.39 -11.55
N ILE A 143 -15.56 -12.06 -11.60
CA ILE A 143 -15.17 -11.28 -12.79
C ILE A 143 -13.68 -11.45 -13.12
N LYS A 144 -12.81 -11.47 -12.10
CA LYS A 144 -11.37 -11.63 -12.28
C LYS A 144 -10.97 -13.07 -12.59
N GLY A 145 -11.81 -14.05 -12.26
CA GLY A 145 -11.47 -15.47 -12.37
C GLY A 145 -10.36 -15.90 -11.40
N ILE A 146 -10.24 -15.23 -10.25
CA ILE A 146 -9.21 -15.49 -9.23
C ILE A 146 -9.87 -16.04 -7.98
N ILE A 147 -9.39 -17.16 -7.48
CA ILE A 147 -9.88 -17.76 -6.22
C ILE A 147 -8.87 -17.42 -5.12
N PRO A 148 -9.10 -16.37 -4.33
CA PRO A 148 -8.23 -16.03 -3.21
C PRO A 148 -8.30 -17.09 -2.10
N PRO A 149 -7.34 -17.11 -1.15
CA PRO A 149 -7.31 -18.11 -0.07
C PRO A 149 -8.55 -18.07 0.86
N THR A 150 -9.27 -16.95 0.90
CA THR A 150 -10.52 -16.75 1.66
C THR A 150 -11.77 -17.28 0.97
N HIS A 151 -11.65 -17.72 -0.29
CA HIS A 151 -12.77 -18.15 -1.11
C HIS A 151 -12.57 -19.58 -1.63
N GLU A 152 -13.66 -20.17 -2.11
CA GLU A 152 -13.73 -21.48 -2.70
C GLU A 152 -14.66 -21.48 -3.91
N LEU A 153 -14.53 -22.52 -4.76
CA LEU A 153 -15.47 -22.75 -5.84
C LEU A 153 -16.70 -23.50 -5.32
N GLN A 154 -17.88 -22.90 -5.50
CA GLN A 154 -19.16 -23.53 -5.19
C GLN A 154 -19.93 -23.83 -6.47
N ASN A 155 -20.45 -25.05 -6.57
CA ASN A 155 -21.35 -25.44 -7.63
C ASN A 155 -22.76 -24.93 -7.32
N THR A 156 -23.25 -23.98 -8.11
CA THR A 156 -24.60 -23.44 -7.98
C THR A 156 -25.49 -23.93 -9.13
N GLN A 157 -26.81 -23.73 -9.00
CA GLN A 157 -27.76 -24.04 -10.09
C GLN A 157 -27.46 -23.26 -11.38
N ASN A 158 -26.74 -22.14 -11.30
CA ASN A 158 -26.39 -21.27 -12.41
C ASN A 158 -24.91 -21.40 -12.84
N GLY A 159 -24.22 -22.45 -12.40
CA GLY A 159 -22.80 -22.71 -12.72
C GLY A 159 -21.88 -22.58 -11.51
N LEU A 160 -20.57 -22.67 -11.77
CA LEU A 160 -19.53 -22.46 -10.76
C LEU A 160 -19.47 -20.98 -10.37
N LYS A 161 -19.45 -20.71 -9.07
CA LYS A 161 -19.24 -19.38 -8.50
C LYS A 161 -18.14 -19.39 -7.46
N ILE A 162 -17.47 -18.26 -7.29
CA ILE A 162 -16.52 -18.02 -6.23
C ILE A 162 -17.29 -17.48 -5.03
N ALA A 163 -17.18 -18.17 -3.91
CA ALA A 163 -17.86 -17.83 -2.66
C ALA A 163 -16.88 -17.86 -1.49
N ARG A 164 -17.17 -17.12 -0.44
CA ARG A 164 -16.36 -17.09 0.79
C ARG A 164 -16.38 -18.46 1.46
N LYS A 165 -15.24 -18.91 1.96
CA LYS A 165 -15.16 -20.10 2.83
C LYS A 165 -15.92 -19.85 4.13
N GLU A 166 -16.54 -20.89 4.66
CA GLU A 166 -17.18 -20.84 5.97
C GLU A 166 -16.17 -20.50 7.07
N GLY A 167 -16.54 -19.62 7.99
CA GLY A 167 -15.70 -19.23 9.13
C GLY A 167 -14.62 -18.19 8.83
N VAL A 168 -14.52 -17.69 7.60
CA VAL A 168 -13.65 -16.54 7.30
C VAL A 168 -14.25 -15.28 7.89
N ASP A 169 -13.48 -14.59 8.73
CA ASP A 169 -13.90 -13.32 9.33
C ASP A 169 -13.81 -12.14 8.33
N GLU A 170 -14.56 -11.09 8.62
CA GLU A 170 -14.66 -9.89 7.78
C GLU A 170 -13.29 -9.24 7.56
N ARG A 171 -12.45 -9.19 8.61
CA ARG A 171 -11.15 -8.53 8.56
C ARG A 171 -10.24 -9.25 7.57
N MET A 172 -10.21 -10.59 7.59
CA MET A 172 -9.41 -11.39 6.68
C MET A 172 -9.85 -11.15 5.22
N LEU A 173 -11.15 -11.05 4.94
CA LEU A 173 -11.66 -10.75 3.60
C LEU A 173 -11.17 -9.40 3.09
N VAL A 174 -11.25 -8.37 3.93
CA VAL A 174 -10.80 -7.01 3.61
C VAL A 174 -9.29 -6.99 3.37
N GLU A 175 -8.51 -7.59 4.26
CA GLU A 175 -7.05 -7.65 4.13
C GLU A 175 -6.65 -8.36 2.83
N VAL A 176 -7.19 -9.55 2.54
CA VAL A 176 -6.88 -10.28 1.30
C VAL A 176 -7.29 -9.49 0.07
N PHE A 177 -8.47 -8.87 0.06
CA PHE A 177 -8.90 -8.04 -1.07
C PHE A 177 -7.96 -6.87 -1.35
N LEU A 178 -7.52 -6.15 -0.30
CA LEU A 178 -6.59 -5.03 -0.46
C LEU A 178 -5.19 -5.50 -0.94
N ILE A 179 -4.74 -6.67 -0.49
CA ILE A 179 -3.49 -7.30 -0.94
C ILE A 179 -3.55 -7.64 -2.43
N GLU A 180 -4.65 -8.26 -2.86
CA GLU A 180 -4.86 -8.62 -4.26
C GLU A 180 -4.96 -7.36 -5.14
N LEU A 181 -5.65 -6.31 -4.69
CA LEU A 181 -5.67 -5.02 -5.37
C LEU A 181 -4.26 -4.43 -5.53
N SER A 182 -3.47 -4.40 -4.46
CA SER A 182 -2.10 -3.86 -4.54
C SER A 182 -1.20 -4.72 -5.43
N SER A 183 -1.32 -6.04 -5.35
CA SER A 183 -0.51 -6.96 -6.16
C SER A 183 -0.85 -6.84 -7.64
N ALA A 184 -2.13 -6.63 -7.98
CA ALA A 184 -2.55 -6.42 -9.35
C ALA A 184 -1.96 -5.14 -9.93
N LEU A 185 -1.86 -4.06 -9.15
CA LEU A 185 -1.28 -2.78 -9.59
C LEU A 185 0.15 -2.88 -10.11
N ASP A 186 0.92 -3.86 -9.67
CA ASP A 186 2.28 -4.09 -10.16
C ASP A 186 2.32 -4.58 -11.63
N TYR A 187 1.18 -4.94 -12.22
CA TYR A 187 1.06 -5.44 -13.59
C TYR A 187 0.13 -4.55 -14.44
N PRO A 188 0.68 -3.53 -15.14
CA PRO A 188 -0.08 -2.51 -15.88
C PRO A 188 -1.14 -3.05 -16.85
N GLU A 189 -0.88 -4.18 -17.51
CA GLU A 189 -1.84 -4.83 -18.41
C GLU A 189 -3.13 -5.34 -17.73
N TYR A 190 -3.13 -5.52 -16.40
CA TYR A 190 -4.28 -6.02 -15.65
C TYR A 190 -5.03 -4.93 -14.86
N ASN A 191 -4.59 -3.66 -14.95
CA ASN A 191 -4.97 -2.57 -14.03
C ASN A 191 -6.24 -1.73 -14.28
N PRO A 192 -6.99 -1.79 -15.41
CA PRO A 192 -8.07 -0.83 -15.63
C PRO A 192 -9.21 -0.89 -14.61
N LEU A 193 -9.49 -2.06 -14.03
CA LEU A 193 -10.55 -2.21 -13.03
C LEU A 193 -10.04 -1.83 -11.63
N GLU A 194 -8.85 -2.29 -11.25
CA GLU A 194 -8.22 -2.07 -9.94
C GLU A 194 -7.95 -0.60 -9.69
N THR A 195 -7.50 0.11 -10.73
CA THR A 195 -7.43 1.57 -10.80
C THR A 195 -8.72 2.22 -10.32
N LYS A 196 -9.85 1.86 -10.96
CA LYS A 196 -11.17 2.42 -10.65
C LYS A 196 -11.66 2.03 -9.25
N ILE A 197 -11.30 0.83 -8.79
CA ILE A 197 -11.63 0.39 -7.43
C ILE A 197 -10.88 1.24 -6.41
N ILE A 198 -9.59 1.50 -6.60
CA ILE A 198 -8.78 2.32 -5.69
C ILE A 198 -9.28 3.77 -5.68
N GLU A 199 -9.62 4.33 -6.85
CA GLU A 199 -10.27 5.65 -6.93
C GLU A 199 -11.60 5.67 -6.14
N ALA A 200 -12.44 4.64 -6.32
CA ALA A 200 -13.72 4.53 -5.62
C ALA A 200 -13.56 4.37 -4.10
N LEU A 201 -12.52 3.65 -3.65
CA LEU A 201 -12.15 3.48 -2.25
C LEU A 201 -11.58 4.77 -1.65
N ALA A 202 -10.70 5.48 -2.37
CA ALA A 202 -10.13 6.76 -1.94
C ALA A 202 -11.24 7.79 -1.66
N GLU A 203 -12.26 7.86 -2.53
CA GLU A 203 -13.43 8.71 -2.33
C GLU A 203 -14.29 8.29 -1.12
N THR A 204 -14.40 6.98 -0.85
CA THR A 204 -15.10 6.47 0.35
C THR A 204 -14.34 6.84 1.62
N LEU A 205 -13.01 6.66 1.65
CA LEU A 205 -12.14 7.02 2.77
C LEU A 205 -12.21 8.51 3.07
N LYS A 206 -12.06 9.36 2.06
CA LYS A 206 -12.14 10.82 2.21
C LYS A 206 -13.41 11.26 2.94
N LYS A 207 -14.57 10.68 2.58
CA LYS A 207 -15.86 10.98 3.24
C LYS A 207 -15.90 10.52 4.70
N LYS A 208 -15.21 9.43 5.04
CA LYS A 208 -15.08 8.94 6.42
C LYS A 208 -14.25 9.92 7.25
N PHE A 209 -13.12 10.39 6.72
CA PHE A 209 -12.20 11.27 7.43
C PHE A 209 -12.70 12.69 7.62
N GLN A 210 -13.43 13.24 6.64
CA GLN A 210 -14.05 14.56 6.77
C GLN A 210 -15.18 14.61 7.81
N LYS A 211 -15.73 13.47 8.23
CA LYS A 211 -16.76 13.40 9.27
C LYS A 211 -16.20 13.28 10.70
N THR A 212 -14.91 12.97 10.82
CA THR A 212 -14.22 12.79 12.11
C THR A 212 -13.31 13.96 12.49
N SER A 213 -13.24 15.00 11.65
CA SER A 213 -12.53 16.28 11.90
C SER A 213 -13.53 17.40 12.09
#